data_AF-G1KKJ4-F1
#
_entry.id   AF-G1KKJ4-F1
#
_cell.length_a   1.000
_cell.length_b   1.000
_cell.length_c   1.000
_cell.angle_alpha   90.00
_cell.angle_beta   90.00
_cell.angle_gamma   90.00
#
_symmetry.space_group_name_H-M   'P 1'
#
loop_
_entity.id
_entity.type
_entity.pdbx_description
1 polymer ?
#
loop_
_entity_poly.entity_id
_entity_poly.type
_entity_poly.pdbx_seq_one_letter_code
_entity_poly.pdbx_strand_id
1 'polypeptide(L)'
;MRSSILWGFYVMFFVGYAEEVSTSEGTVKGPRKPVLLEDVAATEAFINAAEVVVVGFFKDSERPEVSEFLIMVQNIPEVPFAIANGSQVLSHYNVTRNTISLFRMVDNKRQDVEIEDIKGLDANKLSRFVRANELRWVTEYNPMTAVGLFDSVVETHLLLLTNKSSPMHTEMMNKYREAAKLFQGKLLFILVDILAKGNDRVMSYFHLKKSQLPALAAYHTPDEEQEVLSLDDISVEIIKEFCDGFLQKLQAKEKLKTEDKVLKEEL
;
A
#
# COMPACT_ATOMS: atom_id res chain seq x y z
N MET A 1 -21.85 10.54 -9.52
CA MET A 1 -21.39 11.71 -8.75
C MET A 1 -20.20 11.29 -7.88
N ARG A 2 -19.08 10.87 -8.52
CA ARG A 2 -17.90 10.27 -7.85
C ARG A 2 -16.64 11.16 -7.91
N SER A 3 -16.79 12.43 -8.30
CA SER A 3 -15.68 13.19 -8.89
C SER A 3 -15.27 14.49 -8.18
N SER A 4 -15.92 14.89 -7.08
CA SER A 4 -15.64 16.21 -6.46
C SER A 4 -15.01 16.13 -5.07
N ILE A 5 -15.14 15.00 -4.37
CA ILE A 5 -14.73 14.86 -2.96
C ILE A 5 -13.37 14.15 -2.83
N LEU A 6 -13.05 13.22 -3.74
CA LEU A 6 -11.67 12.75 -3.93
C LEU A 6 -10.72 13.94 -4.19
N TRP A 7 -11.19 14.98 -4.88
CA TRP A 7 -10.43 16.22 -5.11
C TRP A 7 -10.18 17.02 -3.82
N GLY A 8 -11.08 16.97 -2.83
CA GLY A 8 -10.88 17.63 -1.54
C GLY A 8 -9.69 17.05 -0.76
N PHE A 9 -9.56 15.72 -0.76
CA PHE A 9 -8.39 15.02 -0.20
C PHE A 9 -7.16 15.11 -1.11
N TYR A 10 -7.31 15.05 -2.45
CA TYR A 10 -6.20 15.17 -3.40
C TYR A 10 -5.56 16.58 -3.41
N VAL A 11 -6.36 17.64 -3.18
CA VAL A 11 -5.92 19.04 -3.16
C VAL A 11 -5.49 19.52 -1.76
N MET A 12 -6.06 18.99 -0.67
CA MET A 12 -5.61 19.32 0.71
C MET A 12 -4.19 18.84 1.04
N PHE A 13 -3.69 17.82 0.32
CA PHE A 13 -2.40 17.16 0.62
C PHE A 13 -1.27 17.43 -0.39
N PHE A 14 -1.53 18.13 -1.51
CA PHE A 14 -0.49 18.58 -2.44
C PHE A 14 -0.30 20.11 -2.39
N VAL A 15 0.40 20.58 -1.35
CA VAL A 15 1.14 21.86 -1.44
C VAL A 15 2.58 21.61 -1.04
N GLY A 16 3.44 21.61 -2.06
CA GLY A 16 4.88 21.88 -1.98
C GLY A 16 5.70 20.93 -1.09
N TYR A 17 6.22 19.85 -1.68
CA TYR A 17 7.35 19.15 -1.10
C TYR A 17 8.36 18.79 -2.19
N ALA A 18 9.46 19.55 -2.22
CA ALA A 18 10.71 19.10 -2.80
C ALA A 18 11.52 18.53 -1.63
N GLU A 19 11.92 17.26 -1.73
CA GLU A 19 12.77 16.63 -0.72
C GLU A 19 14.10 16.23 -1.35
N GLU A 20 15.19 16.64 -0.68
CA GLU A 20 16.56 16.28 -1.01
C GLU A 20 16.87 14.87 -0.51
N VAL A 21 17.40 14.04 -1.40
CA VAL A 21 17.86 12.68 -1.09
C VAL A 21 19.22 12.77 -0.41
N SER A 22 19.32 12.34 0.85
CA SER A 22 20.60 12.10 1.52
C SER A 22 21.00 10.63 1.36
N THR A 23 22.16 10.38 0.77
CA THR A 23 22.74 9.04 0.60
C THR A 23 23.71 8.74 1.74
N SER A 24 23.44 7.70 2.53
CA SER A 24 24.44 7.12 3.46
C SER A 24 25.22 6.00 2.77
N GLU A 25 26.55 6.05 2.87
CA GLU A 25 27.49 5.07 2.34
C GLU A 25 27.31 3.66 2.95
N GLY A 26 27.36 2.64 2.09
CA GLY A 26 27.37 1.23 2.50
C GLY A 26 28.08 0.35 1.46
N THR A 27 29.06 -0.41 1.94
CA THR A 27 29.80 -1.54 1.33
C THR A 27 29.34 -2.04 -0.03
N VAL A 28 30.26 -2.10 -1.00
CA VAL A 28 30.06 -2.57 -2.38
C VAL A 28 29.65 -4.06 -2.41
N LYS A 29 28.35 -4.33 -2.32
CA LYS A 29 27.74 -5.55 -2.88
C LYS A 29 27.70 -5.39 -4.39
N GLY A 30 28.03 -6.44 -5.14
CA GLY A 30 27.90 -6.45 -6.61
C GLY A 30 26.48 -6.10 -7.06
N PRO A 31 26.28 -5.75 -8.35
CA PRO A 31 24.98 -5.26 -8.84
C PRO A 31 23.89 -6.29 -8.56
N ARG A 32 22.81 -5.87 -7.90
CA ARG A 32 21.65 -6.71 -7.61
C ARG A 32 21.03 -7.15 -8.92
N LYS A 33 20.71 -8.43 -9.08
CA LYS A 33 20.05 -8.92 -10.29
C LYS A 33 18.64 -9.40 -9.95
N PRO A 34 17.64 -9.15 -10.82
CA PRO A 34 16.34 -9.77 -10.67
C PRO A 34 16.46 -11.28 -10.87
N VAL A 35 15.57 -12.05 -10.25
CA VAL A 35 15.46 -13.49 -10.43
C VAL A 35 14.91 -13.77 -11.84
N LEU A 36 15.48 -14.74 -12.57
CA LEU A 36 14.91 -15.20 -13.83
C LEU A 36 13.86 -16.28 -13.55
N LEU A 37 12.66 -16.11 -14.08
CA LEU A 37 11.54 -17.04 -13.91
C LEU A 37 11.30 -17.79 -15.21
N GLU A 38 11.52 -19.09 -15.19
CA GLU A 38 11.50 -19.94 -16.39
C GLU A 38 10.09 -20.44 -16.73
N ASP A 39 9.23 -20.61 -15.73
CA ASP A 39 7.89 -21.16 -15.88
C ASP A 39 6.86 -20.52 -14.93
N VAL A 40 5.59 -20.94 -15.09
CA VAL A 40 4.46 -20.42 -14.32
C VAL A 40 4.61 -20.75 -12.84
N ALA A 41 5.06 -21.96 -12.50
CA ALA A 41 5.17 -22.42 -11.12
C ALA A 41 6.25 -21.62 -10.35
N ALA A 42 7.40 -21.37 -10.97
CA ALA A 42 8.44 -20.51 -10.41
C ALA A 42 7.94 -19.07 -10.23
N THR A 43 7.13 -18.58 -11.16
CA THR A 43 6.54 -17.23 -11.09
C THR A 43 5.54 -17.12 -9.94
N GLU A 44 4.64 -18.08 -9.78
CA GLU A 44 3.69 -18.14 -8.66
C GLU A 44 4.43 -18.26 -7.32
N ALA A 45 5.45 -19.12 -7.23
CA ALA A 45 6.26 -19.26 -6.03
C ALA A 45 6.96 -17.94 -5.66
N PHE A 46 7.49 -17.21 -6.65
CA PHE A 46 8.10 -15.90 -6.44
C PHE A 46 7.09 -14.85 -5.95
N ILE A 47 5.91 -14.79 -6.57
CA ILE A 47 4.83 -13.87 -6.16
C ILE A 47 4.39 -14.11 -4.71
N ASN A 48 4.35 -15.37 -4.29
CA ASN A 48 3.94 -15.74 -2.94
C ASN A 48 5.08 -15.70 -1.90
N ALA A 49 6.31 -15.36 -2.29
CA ALA A 49 7.48 -15.40 -1.40
C ALA A 49 7.61 -14.17 -0.48
N ALA A 50 6.96 -13.05 -0.81
CA ALA A 50 7.05 -11.82 -0.02
C ALA A 50 5.78 -10.97 -0.13
N GLU A 51 5.58 -10.07 0.84
CA GLU A 51 4.40 -9.19 0.92
C GLU A 51 4.16 -8.35 -0.34
N VAL A 52 5.27 -7.90 -0.95
CA VAL A 52 5.30 -7.18 -2.21
C VAL A 52 6.45 -7.72 -3.04
N VAL A 53 6.19 -8.02 -4.31
CA VAL A 53 7.23 -8.31 -5.31
C VAL A 53 6.93 -7.61 -6.61
N VAL A 54 7.94 -7.48 -7.47
CA VAL A 54 7.79 -6.90 -8.80
C VAL A 54 8.33 -7.86 -9.85
N VAL A 55 7.53 -8.11 -10.89
CA VAL A 55 7.92 -8.94 -12.05
C VAL A 55 7.91 -8.07 -13.29
N GLY A 56 9.06 -8.00 -13.97
CA GLY A 56 9.16 -7.48 -15.33
C GLY A 56 8.82 -8.57 -16.33
N PHE A 57 7.67 -8.47 -16.97
CA PHE A 57 7.25 -9.34 -18.06
C PHE A 57 7.70 -8.75 -19.40
N PHE A 58 8.71 -9.35 -20.00
CA PHE A 58 9.34 -8.85 -21.22
C PHE A 58 9.27 -9.89 -22.33
N LYS A 59 8.74 -9.51 -23.50
CA LYS A 59 8.79 -10.33 -24.71
C LYS A 59 10.20 -10.36 -25.30
N ASP A 60 10.85 -9.20 -25.31
CA ASP A 60 12.19 -9.01 -25.88
C ASP A 60 13.15 -8.46 -24.81
N SER A 61 14.21 -9.21 -24.50
CA SER A 61 15.18 -8.88 -23.44
C SER A 61 16.21 -7.80 -23.82
N GLU A 62 16.33 -7.45 -25.11
CA GLU A 62 17.37 -6.51 -25.61
C GLU A 62 16.84 -5.09 -25.86
N ARG A 63 15.77 -4.72 -25.16
CA ARG A 63 15.08 -3.44 -25.32
C ARG A 63 15.62 -2.41 -24.30
N PRO A 64 15.81 -1.12 -24.67
CA PRO A 64 16.27 -0.08 -23.73
C PRO A 64 15.50 -0.05 -22.41
N GLU A 65 14.21 -0.37 -22.46
CA GLU A 65 13.29 -0.39 -21.34
C GLU A 65 13.64 -1.47 -20.29
N VAL A 66 14.27 -2.57 -20.70
CA VAL A 66 14.82 -3.58 -19.79
C VAL A 66 16.03 -3.02 -19.03
N SER A 67 16.82 -2.16 -19.65
CA SER A 67 17.96 -1.52 -18.98
C SER A 67 17.49 -0.56 -17.88
N GLU A 68 16.46 0.24 -18.14
CA GLU A 68 15.85 1.10 -17.11
C GLU A 68 15.27 0.29 -15.95
N PHE A 69 14.64 -0.86 -16.23
CA PHE A 69 14.20 -1.77 -15.19
C PHE A 69 15.36 -2.29 -14.33
N LEU A 70 16.47 -2.73 -14.94
CA LEU A 70 17.65 -3.21 -14.21
C LEU A 70 18.31 -2.13 -13.34
N ILE A 71 18.26 -0.87 -13.77
CA ILE A 71 18.68 0.29 -12.97
C ILE A 71 17.73 0.48 -11.78
N MET A 72 16.42 0.44 -11.99
CA MET A 72 15.42 0.53 -10.91
C MET A 72 15.64 -0.56 -9.83
N VAL A 73 15.98 -1.80 -10.23
CA VAL A 73 16.28 -2.88 -9.28
C VAL A 73 17.36 -2.49 -8.27
N GLN A 74 18.30 -1.61 -8.63
CA GLN A 74 19.32 -1.12 -7.69
C GLN A 74 18.77 -0.08 -6.71
N ASN A 75 17.79 0.72 -7.15
CA ASN A 75 17.26 1.85 -6.39
C ASN A 75 16.30 1.44 -5.25
N ILE A 76 15.81 0.20 -5.26
CA ILE A 76 14.82 -0.33 -4.30
C ILE A 76 15.29 -1.69 -3.76
N PRO A 77 16.37 -1.74 -2.96
CA PRO A 77 16.95 -3.00 -2.48
C PRO A 77 16.04 -3.85 -1.57
N GLU A 78 14.98 -3.28 -1.01
CA GLU A 78 14.00 -3.93 -0.14
C GLU A 78 12.87 -4.67 -0.87
N VAL A 79 12.72 -4.45 -2.19
CA VAL A 79 11.70 -5.14 -3.01
C VAL A 79 12.36 -6.27 -3.80
N PRO A 80 11.84 -7.51 -3.72
CA PRO A 80 12.26 -8.59 -4.62
C PRO A 80 11.81 -8.30 -6.05
N PHE A 81 12.74 -8.45 -6.99
CA PHE A 81 12.47 -8.27 -8.42
C PHE A 81 12.74 -9.56 -9.19
N ALA A 82 11.93 -9.79 -10.22
CA ALA A 82 12.11 -10.88 -11.16
C ALA A 82 11.87 -10.43 -12.61
N ILE A 83 12.36 -11.24 -13.54
CA ILE A 83 12.09 -11.14 -14.98
C ILE A 83 11.48 -12.46 -15.44
N ALA A 84 10.42 -12.36 -16.23
CA ALA A 84 9.80 -13.49 -16.92
C ALA A 84 9.61 -13.15 -18.41
N ASN A 85 10.07 -14.05 -19.28
CA ASN A 85 9.99 -13.88 -20.75
C ASN A 85 9.37 -15.08 -21.48
N GLY A 86 9.19 -16.22 -20.78
CA GLY A 86 8.60 -17.41 -21.35
C GLY A 86 7.16 -17.17 -21.81
N SER A 87 6.84 -17.52 -23.07
CA SER A 87 5.52 -17.28 -23.67
C SER A 87 4.36 -17.89 -22.87
N GLN A 88 4.59 -19.03 -22.22
CA GLN A 88 3.62 -19.66 -21.32
C GLN A 88 3.32 -18.80 -20.09
N VAL A 89 4.36 -18.21 -19.48
CA VAL A 89 4.22 -17.28 -18.35
C VAL A 89 3.48 -16.03 -18.79
N LEU A 90 3.90 -15.41 -19.90
CA LEU A 90 3.24 -14.22 -20.43
C LEU A 90 1.75 -14.47 -20.70
N SER A 91 1.41 -15.60 -21.31
CA SER A 91 0.01 -15.98 -21.55
C SER A 91 -0.77 -16.21 -20.26
N HIS A 92 -0.19 -16.90 -19.27
CA HIS A 92 -0.84 -17.16 -17.98
C HIS A 92 -1.22 -15.86 -17.25
N TYR A 93 -0.33 -14.86 -17.31
CA TYR A 93 -0.54 -13.54 -16.72
C TYR A 93 -1.21 -12.54 -17.69
N ASN A 94 -1.80 -12.98 -18.80
CA ASN A 94 -2.47 -12.11 -19.78
C ASN A 94 -1.61 -10.93 -20.26
N VAL A 95 -0.30 -11.12 -20.39
CA VAL A 95 0.65 -10.08 -20.80
C VAL A 95 0.79 -10.04 -22.32
N THR A 96 0.24 -8.98 -22.93
CA THR A 96 0.29 -8.76 -24.39
C THR A 96 1.36 -7.77 -24.83
N ARG A 97 1.87 -6.95 -23.92
CA ARG A 97 2.94 -5.95 -24.17
C ARG A 97 4.01 -6.08 -23.09
N ASN A 98 5.14 -5.39 -23.21
CA ASN A 98 6.11 -5.39 -22.12
C ASN A 98 5.50 -4.67 -20.91
N THR A 99 5.45 -5.35 -19.77
CA THR A 99 4.68 -4.91 -18.60
C THR A 99 5.53 -5.10 -17.35
N ILE A 100 5.50 -4.11 -16.46
CA ILE A 100 6.01 -4.25 -15.11
C ILE A 100 4.81 -4.41 -14.18
N SER A 101 4.78 -5.51 -13.44
CA SER A 101 3.68 -5.85 -12.55
C SER A 101 4.18 -5.86 -11.11
N LEU A 102 3.53 -5.08 -10.25
CA LEU A 102 3.67 -5.14 -8.80
C LEU A 102 2.59 -6.06 -8.25
N PHE A 103 2.99 -7.07 -7.49
CA PHE A 103 2.08 -7.96 -6.78
C PHE A 103 2.19 -7.66 -5.30
N ARG A 104 1.05 -7.54 -4.62
CA ARG A 104 1.01 -7.28 -3.18
C ARG A 104 -0.08 -8.09 -2.48
N MET A 105 0.26 -8.63 -1.31
CA MET A 105 -0.60 -9.56 -0.58
C MET A 105 -1.75 -8.86 0.16
N VAL A 106 -1.53 -7.63 0.65
CA VAL A 106 -2.46 -6.97 1.59
C VAL A 106 -3.90 -6.84 1.06
N ASP A 107 -4.06 -6.65 -0.24
CA ASP A 107 -5.33 -6.58 -0.95
C ASP A 107 -5.39 -7.57 -2.14
N ASN A 108 -4.44 -8.52 -2.20
CA ASN A 108 -4.28 -9.49 -3.28
C ASN A 108 -4.29 -8.85 -4.68
N LYS A 109 -3.74 -7.64 -4.79
CA LYS A 109 -3.75 -6.87 -6.04
C LYS A 109 -2.49 -7.13 -6.86
N ARG A 110 -2.69 -7.25 -8.16
CA ARG A 110 -1.68 -7.04 -9.19
C ARG A 110 -1.90 -5.66 -9.79
N GLN A 111 -0.87 -4.82 -9.76
CA GLN A 111 -0.86 -3.51 -10.39
C GLN A 111 0.10 -3.52 -11.56
N ASP A 112 -0.44 -3.33 -12.77
CA ASP A 112 0.36 -3.31 -13.99
C ASP A 112 0.71 -1.89 -14.39
N VAL A 113 1.87 -1.76 -15.00
CA VAL A 113 2.21 -0.64 -15.87
C VAL A 113 2.80 -1.17 -17.16
N GLU A 114 2.11 -0.89 -18.26
CA GLU A 114 2.61 -1.20 -19.60
C GLU A 114 3.63 -0.12 -19.97
N ILE A 115 4.81 -0.57 -20.38
CA ILE A 115 5.97 0.30 -20.53
C ILE A 115 5.75 1.38 -21.60
N GLU A 116 5.03 1.03 -22.67
CA GLU A 116 4.69 1.94 -23.77
C GLU A 116 3.82 3.12 -23.33
N ASP A 117 3.07 2.98 -22.23
CA ASP A 117 2.19 4.03 -21.72
C ASP A 117 2.97 5.08 -20.91
N ILE A 118 4.24 4.79 -20.55
CA ILE A 118 5.10 5.73 -19.82
C ILE A 118 5.93 6.57 -20.80
N LYS A 119 5.46 7.80 -21.06
CA LYS A 119 6.21 8.77 -21.87
C LYS A 119 7.57 9.09 -21.24
N GLY A 120 8.65 8.85 -21.99
CA GLY A 120 10.02 9.10 -21.56
C GLY A 120 10.39 8.26 -20.34
N LEU A 121 10.06 6.97 -20.36
CA LEU A 121 10.41 5.99 -19.34
C LEU A 121 11.86 6.18 -18.86
N ASP A 122 12.03 6.19 -17.54
CA ASP A 122 13.32 6.14 -16.88
C ASP A 122 13.18 5.35 -15.57
N ALA A 123 14.31 4.89 -15.02
CA ALA A 123 14.35 4.15 -13.77
C ALA A 123 13.71 4.89 -12.58
N ASN A 124 13.72 6.24 -12.57
CA ASN A 124 13.11 7.02 -11.48
C ASN A 124 11.58 6.96 -11.54
N LYS A 125 10.99 7.01 -12.73
CA LYS A 125 9.54 6.84 -12.93
C LYS A 125 9.09 5.45 -12.52
N LEU A 126 9.85 4.43 -12.89
CA LEU A 126 9.60 3.06 -12.46
C LEU A 126 9.73 2.91 -10.93
N SER A 127 10.77 3.48 -10.33
CA SER A 127 10.92 3.51 -8.88
C SER A 127 9.71 4.16 -8.21
N ARG A 128 9.26 5.32 -8.70
CA ARG A 128 8.07 6.01 -8.16
C ARG A 128 6.81 5.16 -8.28
N PHE A 129 6.61 4.48 -9.41
CA PHE A 129 5.50 3.54 -9.58
C PHE A 129 5.51 2.45 -8.50
N VAL A 130 6.67 1.83 -8.25
CA VAL A 130 6.80 0.80 -7.20
C VAL A 130 6.52 1.41 -5.82
N ARG A 131 7.20 2.51 -5.46
CA ARG A 131 7.04 3.18 -4.15
C ARG A 131 5.61 3.65 -3.86
N ALA A 132 4.92 4.13 -4.89
CA ALA A 132 3.54 4.58 -4.76
C ALA A 132 2.57 3.42 -4.49
N ASN A 133 2.89 2.21 -4.96
CA ASN A 133 1.99 1.06 -4.95
C ASN A 133 2.42 -0.07 -3.99
N GLU A 134 3.58 0.04 -3.36
CA GLU A 134 4.14 -0.91 -2.40
C GLU A 134 3.40 -0.83 -1.06
N LEU A 135 2.25 -1.52 -0.96
CA LEU A 135 1.54 -1.69 0.30
C LEU A 135 1.95 -3.00 0.98
N ARG A 136 2.41 -2.88 2.22
CA ARG A 136 2.90 -3.95 3.08
C ARG A 136 1.92 -4.19 4.23
N TRP A 137 2.10 -5.30 4.98
CA TRP A 137 1.22 -5.64 6.11
C TRP A 137 1.03 -4.47 7.07
N VAL A 138 2.07 -3.66 7.26
CA VAL A 138 1.92 -2.31 7.79
C VAL A 138 2.62 -1.35 6.87
N THR A 139 1.89 -0.38 6.34
CA THR A 139 2.41 0.64 5.43
C THR A 139 2.57 1.96 6.18
N GLU A 140 3.76 2.54 6.14
CA GLU A 140 3.96 3.87 6.72
C GLU A 140 3.33 4.95 5.84
N TYR A 141 2.53 5.81 6.44
CA TYR A 141 1.87 6.90 5.75
C TYR A 141 2.87 8.01 5.41
N ASN A 142 2.91 8.35 4.13
CA ASN A 142 3.54 9.55 3.59
C ASN A 142 2.86 9.91 2.26
N PRO A 143 3.16 11.09 1.66
CA PRO A 143 2.52 11.50 0.41
C PRO A 143 2.72 10.53 -0.77
N MET A 144 3.81 9.74 -0.79
CA MET A 144 4.05 8.75 -1.84
C MET A 144 3.15 7.52 -1.65
N THR A 145 3.11 6.94 -0.45
CA THR A 145 2.31 5.73 -0.16
C THR A 145 0.81 6.00 -0.13
N ALA A 146 0.40 7.24 0.12
CA ALA A 146 -1.00 7.67 0.03
C ALA A 146 -1.64 7.32 -1.32
N VAL A 147 -0.89 7.40 -2.42
CA VAL A 147 -1.37 7.05 -3.76
C VAL A 147 -1.89 5.61 -3.79
N GLY A 148 -1.07 4.65 -3.37
CA GLY A 148 -1.44 3.23 -3.38
C GLY A 148 -2.52 2.88 -2.36
N LEU A 149 -2.53 3.55 -1.20
CA LEU A 149 -3.55 3.36 -0.16
C LEU A 149 -4.94 3.71 -0.70
N PHE A 150 -5.09 4.87 -1.35
CA PHE A 150 -6.38 5.30 -1.91
C PHE A 150 -6.73 4.66 -3.27
N ASP A 151 -5.78 4.03 -3.95
CA ASP A 151 -6.00 3.22 -5.15
C ASP A 151 -6.29 1.73 -4.85
N SER A 152 -6.28 1.34 -3.57
CA SER A 152 -6.63 -0.02 -3.17
C SER A 152 -8.14 -0.26 -3.33
N VAL A 153 -8.48 -1.52 -3.61
CA VAL A 153 -9.87 -2.00 -3.55
C VAL A 153 -10.37 -2.18 -2.11
N VAL A 154 -9.45 -2.21 -1.14
CA VAL A 154 -9.78 -2.27 0.29
C VAL A 154 -9.95 -0.84 0.79
N GLU A 155 -11.20 -0.40 0.90
CA GLU A 155 -11.55 1.00 1.19
C GLU A 155 -11.57 1.34 2.69
N THR A 156 -11.29 0.35 3.54
CA THR A 156 -11.25 0.50 5.01
C THR A 156 -9.81 0.50 5.52
N HIS A 157 -9.46 1.51 6.29
CA HIS A 157 -8.13 1.71 6.84
C HIS A 157 -8.17 1.63 8.35
N LEU A 158 -7.13 1.04 8.93
CA LEU A 158 -6.79 1.17 10.34
C LEU A 158 -5.47 1.93 10.42
N LEU A 159 -5.46 3.04 11.15
CA LEU A 159 -4.27 3.85 11.38
C LEU A 159 -3.79 3.65 12.81
N LEU A 160 -2.51 3.37 13.00
CA LEU A 160 -1.82 3.48 14.28
C LEU A 160 -1.06 4.80 14.32
N LEU A 161 -1.54 5.74 15.13
CA LEU A 161 -0.90 7.03 15.34
C LEU A 161 0.02 6.94 16.55
N THR A 162 1.33 7.08 16.34
CA THR A 162 2.32 6.93 17.41
C THR A 162 3.60 7.71 17.13
N ASN A 163 4.41 7.91 18.16
CA ASN A 163 5.80 8.32 18.03
C ASN A 163 6.68 7.11 17.69
N LYS A 164 7.29 7.11 16.51
CA LYS A 164 8.17 6.04 16.04
C LYS A 164 9.45 5.88 16.88
N SER A 165 9.88 6.95 17.56
CA SER A 165 11.03 6.98 18.46
C SER A 165 10.73 6.46 19.87
N SER A 166 9.50 5.99 20.14
CA SER A 166 9.15 5.39 21.43
C SER A 166 9.93 4.08 21.66
N PRO A 167 10.44 3.80 22.87
CA PRO A 167 11.09 2.52 23.19
C PRO A 167 10.19 1.30 22.96
N MET A 168 8.86 1.46 23.04
CA MET A 168 7.89 0.38 22.82
C MET A 168 7.52 0.18 21.34
N HIS A 169 8.09 0.97 20.42
CA HIS A 169 7.72 0.96 19.01
C HIS A 169 7.85 -0.43 18.38
N THR A 170 8.98 -1.12 18.59
CA THR A 170 9.24 -2.43 17.98
C THR A 170 8.21 -3.48 18.40
N GLU A 171 7.90 -3.57 19.69
CA GLU A 171 6.92 -4.54 20.21
C GLU A 171 5.52 -4.23 19.68
N MET A 172 5.11 -2.96 19.75
CA MET A 172 3.84 -2.49 19.22
C MET A 172 3.69 -2.81 17.72
N MET A 173 4.72 -2.57 16.92
CA MET A 173 4.69 -2.86 15.48
C MET A 173 4.63 -4.36 15.18
N ASN A 174 5.19 -5.21 16.03
CA ASN A 174 5.08 -6.67 15.87
C ASN A 174 3.64 -7.13 16.08
N LYS A 175 3.00 -6.71 17.18
CA LYS A 175 1.60 -7.02 17.47
C LYS A 175 0.66 -6.43 16.41
N TYR A 176 0.94 -5.20 15.97
CA TYR A 176 0.16 -4.54 14.93
C TYR A 176 0.26 -5.26 13.58
N ARG A 177 1.46 -5.71 13.19
CA ARG A 177 1.67 -6.51 11.98
C ARG A 177 1.03 -7.89 12.07
N GLU A 178 1.05 -8.52 13.24
CA GLU A 178 0.37 -9.80 13.47
C GLU A 178 -1.14 -9.66 13.27
N ALA A 179 -1.75 -8.62 13.86
CA ALA A 179 -3.15 -8.30 13.66
C ALA A 179 -3.46 -8.01 12.17
N ALA A 180 -2.61 -7.25 11.46
CA ALA A 180 -2.83 -6.91 10.06
C ALA A 180 -3.08 -8.13 9.16
N LYS A 181 -2.35 -9.23 9.39
CA LYS A 181 -2.50 -10.46 8.62
C LYS A 181 -3.89 -11.10 8.77
N LEU A 182 -4.56 -10.91 9.91
CA LEU A 182 -5.91 -11.43 10.15
C LEU A 182 -6.98 -10.70 9.31
N PHE A 183 -6.65 -9.51 8.81
CA PHE A 183 -7.56 -8.63 8.07
C PHE A 183 -7.13 -8.40 6.62
N GLN A 184 -6.30 -9.29 6.05
CA GLN A 184 -5.95 -9.27 4.63
C GLN A 184 -7.20 -9.14 3.76
N GLY A 185 -7.19 -8.19 2.83
CA GLY A 185 -8.32 -7.91 1.93
C GLY A 185 -9.53 -7.25 2.59
N LYS A 186 -9.46 -6.90 3.88
CA LYS A 186 -10.57 -6.29 4.65
C LYS A 186 -10.22 -4.93 5.22
N LEU A 187 -9.01 -4.77 5.77
CA LEU A 187 -8.48 -3.49 6.23
C LEU A 187 -7.03 -3.33 5.80
N LEU A 188 -6.66 -2.10 5.44
CA LEU A 188 -5.26 -1.70 5.29
C LEU A 188 -4.74 -1.14 6.61
N PHE A 189 -3.59 -1.65 7.06
CA PHE A 189 -2.96 -1.23 8.32
C PHE A 189 -1.87 -0.20 8.02
N ILE A 190 -2.00 0.97 8.65
CA ILE A 190 -1.22 2.16 8.32
C ILE A 190 -0.53 2.68 9.57
N LEU A 191 0.78 2.87 9.51
CA LEU A 191 1.53 3.56 10.57
C LEU A 191 1.58 5.06 10.25
N VAL A 192 1.17 5.90 11.20
CA VAL A 192 1.34 7.36 11.11
C VAL A 192 2.32 7.80 12.19
N ASP A 193 3.55 8.14 11.78
CA ASP A 193 4.52 8.77 12.69
C ASP A 193 4.13 10.23 12.94
N ILE A 194 3.80 10.55 14.19
CA ILE A 194 3.38 11.90 14.58
C ILE A 194 4.52 12.93 14.54
N LEU A 195 5.77 12.46 14.50
CA LEU A 195 6.94 13.34 14.40
C LEU A 195 7.28 13.69 12.95
N ALA A 196 6.75 12.94 11.98
CA ALA A 196 6.96 13.22 10.57
C ALA A 196 6.20 14.48 10.14
N LYS A 197 6.89 15.34 9.37
CA LYS A 197 6.36 16.62 8.92
C LYS A 197 5.08 16.43 8.10
N GLY A 198 4.03 17.15 8.47
CA GLY A 198 2.73 17.12 7.78
C GLY A 198 1.70 16.18 8.41
N ASN A 199 2.12 15.22 9.24
CA ASN A 199 1.20 14.26 9.87
C ASN A 199 0.33 14.86 11.00
N ASP A 200 0.64 16.08 11.48
CA ASP A 200 -0.24 16.83 12.40
C ASP A 200 -1.66 17.03 11.82
N ARG A 201 -1.79 17.12 10.49
CA ARG A 201 -3.09 17.21 9.81
C ARG A 201 -3.90 15.93 9.95
N VAL A 202 -3.25 14.77 9.93
CA VAL A 202 -3.89 13.46 10.11
C VAL A 202 -4.45 13.37 11.52
N MET A 203 -3.67 13.72 12.56
CA MET A 203 -4.17 13.76 13.93
C MET A 203 -5.37 14.70 14.09
N SER A 204 -5.31 15.87 13.45
CA SER A 204 -6.39 16.87 13.52
C SER A 204 -7.69 16.36 12.88
N TYR A 205 -7.58 15.62 11.78
CA TYR A 205 -8.72 15.00 11.10
C TYR A 205 -9.45 13.99 12.00
N PHE A 206 -8.69 13.14 12.70
CA PHE A 206 -9.23 12.18 13.69
C PHE A 206 -9.52 12.81 15.06
N HIS A 207 -9.45 14.13 15.18
CA HIS A 207 -9.70 14.89 16.41
C HIS A 207 -8.87 14.42 17.62
N LEU A 208 -7.67 13.87 17.36
CA LEU A 208 -6.76 13.34 18.36
C LEU A 208 -5.81 14.42 18.90
N LYS A 209 -5.58 14.38 20.21
CA LYS A 209 -4.54 15.17 20.89
C LYS A 209 -3.31 14.33 21.16
N LYS A 210 -2.14 14.97 21.30
CA LYS A 210 -0.89 14.28 21.65
C LYS A 210 -0.97 13.47 22.95
N SER A 211 -1.78 13.91 23.92
CA SER A 211 -2.01 13.21 25.19
C SER A 211 -2.82 11.91 25.07
N GLN A 212 -3.41 11.64 23.90
CA GLN A 212 -4.24 10.47 23.62
C GLN A 212 -3.48 9.39 22.85
N LEU A 213 -2.17 9.57 22.64
CA LEU A 213 -1.32 8.69 21.86
C LEU A 213 -0.56 7.69 22.74
N PRO A 214 -0.28 6.46 22.25
CA PRO A 214 -0.66 5.95 20.93
C PRO A 214 -2.17 5.72 20.78
N ALA A 215 -2.67 5.77 19.54
CA ALA A 215 -4.09 5.58 19.26
C ALA A 215 -4.31 4.80 17.96
N LEU A 216 -5.40 4.04 17.92
CA LEU A 216 -5.97 3.50 16.69
C LEU A 216 -7.05 4.43 16.16
N ALA A 217 -7.10 4.58 14.85
CA ALA A 217 -8.20 5.21 14.14
C ALA A 217 -8.65 4.32 12.98
N ALA A 218 -9.88 3.83 13.04
CA ALA A 218 -10.51 3.14 11.92
C ALA A 218 -11.20 4.17 11.03
N TYR A 219 -11.10 4.01 9.72
CA TYR A 219 -11.62 4.94 8.72
C TYR A 219 -12.16 4.18 7.52
N HIS A 220 -13.40 4.48 7.12
CA HIS A 220 -13.99 3.96 5.90
C HIS A 220 -14.04 5.08 4.85
N THR A 221 -13.28 4.91 3.77
CA THR A 221 -13.08 5.95 2.74
C THR A 221 -14.37 6.40 2.02
N PRO A 222 -15.33 5.51 1.67
CA PRO A 222 -16.49 5.88 0.86
C PRO A 222 -17.49 6.82 1.54
N ASP A 223 -17.70 6.68 2.85
CA ASP A 223 -18.67 7.49 3.61
C ASP A 223 -18.05 8.26 4.79
N GLU A 224 -16.72 8.25 4.88
CA GLU A 224 -15.93 8.95 5.89
C GLU A 224 -16.26 8.55 7.33
N GLU A 225 -16.88 7.37 7.54
CA GLU A 225 -17.10 6.84 8.88
C GLU A 225 -15.76 6.61 9.56
N GLN A 226 -15.64 7.06 10.81
CA GLN A 226 -14.43 6.92 11.59
C GLN A 226 -14.73 6.56 13.04
N GLU A 227 -13.79 5.88 13.66
CA GLU A 227 -13.80 5.55 15.08
C GLU A 227 -12.38 5.59 15.61
N VAL A 228 -12.21 6.02 16.86
CA VAL A 228 -10.88 6.23 17.47
C VAL A 228 -10.84 5.55 18.83
N LEU A 229 -9.70 4.90 19.10
CA LEU A 229 -9.39 4.26 20.37
C LEU A 229 -8.00 4.68 20.84
N SER A 230 -7.94 5.39 21.96
CA SER A 230 -6.66 5.61 22.68
C SER A 230 -6.20 4.31 23.32
N LEU A 231 -4.90 4.06 23.29
CA LEU A 231 -4.30 2.83 23.79
C LEU A 231 -3.45 3.10 25.04
N ASP A 232 -3.74 2.37 26.11
CA ASP A 232 -2.85 2.26 27.27
C ASP A 232 -1.81 1.15 27.07
N ASP A 233 -2.22 0.06 26.41
CA ASP A 233 -1.38 -1.04 25.92
C ASP A 233 -1.92 -1.51 24.56
N ILE A 234 -1.07 -2.16 23.77
CA ILE A 234 -1.45 -2.74 22.49
C ILE A 234 -1.29 -4.26 22.54
N SER A 235 -2.38 -4.96 22.20
CA SER A 235 -2.41 -6.40 21.98
C SER A 235 -3.11 -6.73 20.67
N VAL A 236 -2.87 -7.94 20.13
CA VAL A 236 -3.53 -8.40 18.90
C VAL A 236 -5.04 -8.48 19.12
N GLU A 237 -5.47 -8.89 20.31
CA GLU A 237 -6.88 -9.01 20.70
C GLU A 237 -7.57 -7.65 20.72
N ILE A 238 -6.95 -6.63 21.33
CA ILE A 238 -7.49 -5.25 21.36
C ILE A 238 -7.68 -4.73 19.94
N ILE A 239 -6.66 -4.90 19.08
CA ILE A 239 -6.74 -4.46 17.68
C ILE A 239 -7.85 -5.19 16.94
N LYS A 240 -7.95 -6.51 17.14
CA LYS A 240 -8.96 -7.35 16.49
C LYS A 240 -10.37 -6.96 16.91
N GLU A 241 -10.62 -6.80 18.21
CA GLU A 241 -11.92 -6.39 18.75
C GLU A 241 -12.35 -5.04 18.20
N PHE A 242 -11.42 -4.08 18.15
CA PHE A 242 -11.67 -2.76 17.58
C PHE A 242 -12.03 -2.83 16.09
N CYS A 243 -11.27 -3.58 15.30
CA CYS A 243 -11.53 -3.77 13.86
C CYS A 243 -12.86 -4.48 13.61
N ASP A 244 -13.14 -5.56 14.33
CA ASP A 244 -14.37 -6.34 14.18
C ASP A 244 -15.60 -5.49 14.53
N GLY A 245 -15.53 -4.70 15.60
CA GLY A 245 -16.60 -3.77 15.99
C GLY A 245 -16.87 -2.74 14.89
N PHE A 246 -15.82 -2.13 14.36
CA PHE A 246 -15.95 -1.15 13.27
C PHE A 246 -16.55 -1.78 11.99
N LEU A 247 -16.07 -2.95 11.58
CA LEU A 247 -16.61 -3.66 10.41
C LEU A 247 -18.09 -4.06 10.60
N GLN A 248 -18.47 -4.54 11.77
CA GLN A 248 -19.87 -4.89 12.08
C GLN A 248 -20.78 -3.66 11.99
N LYS A 249 -20.31 -2.51 12.48
CA LYS A 249 -21.03 -1.23 12.38
C LYS A 249 -21.22 -0.80 10.93
N LEU A 250 -20.19 -0.93 10.07
CA LEU A 250 -20.32 -0.65 8.63
C LEU A 250 -21.36 -1.57 7.96
N GLN A 251 -21.28 -2.87 8.22
CA GLN A 251 -22.23 -3.86 7.68
C GLN A 251 -23.67 -3.56 8.09
N ALA A 252 -23.90 -3.16 9.35
CA ALA A 252 -25.22 -2.77 9.82
C ALA A 252 -25.75 -1.52 9.09
N LYS A 253 -24.88 -0.52 8.87
CA LYS A 253 -25.25 0.68 8.10
C LYS A 253 -25.58 0.37 6.64
N GLU A 254 -24.83 -0.51 5.99
CA GLU A 254 -25.11 -0.91 4.60
C GLU A 254 -26.45 -1.64 4.45
N LYS A 255 -26.81 -2.50 5.41
CA LYS A 255 -28.11 -3.18 5.44
C LYS A 255 -29.26 -2.17 5.53
N LEU A 256 -29.19 -1.22 6.46
CA LEU A 256 -30.20 -0.16 6.61
C LEU A 256 -30.32 0.69 5.34
N LYS A 257 -29.20 1.09 4.73
CA LYS A 257 -29.20 1.85 3.46
C LYS A 257 -29.85 1.07 2.31
N THR A 258 -29.71 -0.26 2.29
CA THR A 258 -30.32 -1.13 1.27
C THR A 258 -31.81 -1.29 1.48
N GLU A 259 -32.24 -1.54 2.72
CA GLU A 259 -33.66 -1.66 3.10
C GLU A 259 -34.44 -0.37 2.77
N ASP A 260 -33.87 0.79 3.10
CA ASP A 260 -34.48 2.10 2.79
C ASP A 260 -34.62 2.37 1.29
N LYS A 261 -33.74 1.81 0.44
CA LYS A 261 -33.84 1.95 -1.01
C LYS A 261 -34.94 1.09 -1.58
N VAL A 262 -35.03 -0.16 -1.13
CA VAL A 262 -36.08 -1.10 -1.56
C VAL A 262 -37.46 -0.53 -1.23
N LEU A 263 -37.66 -0.03 0.00
CA LEU A 263 -38.93 0.57 0.41
C LEU A 263 -39.33 1.81 -0.40
N LYS A 264 -38.36 2.56 -0.95
CA LYS A 264 -38.61 3.75 -1.78
C LYS A 264 -38.89 3.43 -3.24
N GLU A 265 -38.47 2.26 -3.73
CA GLU A 265 -38.73 1.80 -5.11
C GLU A 265 -40.08 1.08 -5.22
N GLU A 266 -40.64 0.61 -4.11
CA GLU A 266 -41.97 -0.04 -4.03
C GLU A 266 -43.14 0.96 -3.82
N LEU A 267 -42.86 2.25 -3.64
CA LEU A 267 -43.83 3.35 -3.45
C LEU A 267 -43.89 4.27 -4.68
#